data_AF-A0A1L7UNX8-F1
#
_entry.id   AF-A0A1L7UNX8-F1
#
_cell.length_a   1.000
_cell.length_b   1.000
_cell.length_c   1.000
_cell.angle_alpha   90.00
_cell.angle_beta   90.00
_cell.angle_gamma   90.00
#
_symmetry.space_group_name_H-M   'P 1'
#
loop_
_entity.id
_entity.type
_entity.pdbx_description
1 polymer ?
#
loop_
_entity_poly.entity_id
_entity_poly.type
_entity_poly.pdbx_seq_one_letter_code
_entity_poly.pdbx_strand_id
1 'polypeptide(L)'
;MPNMHSTSLNEFNRSQALLSLAFPALFPTGQGDFVEPRQRGIKYGDYIERLMKFHDGRFPRRPRFPYVAFDTLMRQQVNQRSSFFIKKDGRRTEVDIAHLRAAFDSDTPEAKSLLNSIIRCSSSLRGTRPFWGGRRHQLEAYVHGLGCPGIFLTFSAAYLHWESLQLHMPRYEDWQNADNHGKVAIARKNLKENPHIAAHHFHMRCTSFLKHVIKPNSTQAAVINYVVKYVGKAAKKRESYKDIAKSVLPRVNSARGVIGFVAKFMNRLIAERDWSAQEIQYPLLNLDMAQGTRVVITVDCRHPRDHWTVDFIAAEGEQSIRPTKNREPSYFHFFTKVDYSKQPQQWREFPTASDRILNYFPRYGQYNEDFACVKLMLHHSHSRFEELLTVKDTTFETYLEAYQHSRIVHQDVHPHDYYSSPQLILEEEFEEDPDDKDEVPEQSWEALTAGVPQDEPDAEEVPMLGNRPIDLTYD
;
A
#
# COMPACT_ATOMS: atom_id res chain seq x y z
N MET A 1 -16.84 -29.62 28.65
CA MET A 1 -15.74 -28.84 28.03
C MET A 1 -15.06 -29.71 27.00
N PRO A 2 -14.52 -29.17 25.89
CA PRO A 2 -13.68 -29.95 24.99
C PRO A 2 -12.48 -30.52 25.75
N ASN A 3 -12.04 -31.73 25.40
CA ASN A 3 -10.85 -32.33 26.02
C ASN A 3 -9.62 -31.47 25.71
N MET A 4 -8.82 -31.16 26.73
CA MET A 4 -7.57 -30.43 26.55
C MET A 4 -6.56 -31.33 25.86
N HIS A 5 -6.25 -31.03 24.60
CA HIS A 5 -5.19 -31.71 23.85
C HIS A 5 -3.83 -31.10 24.18
N SER A 6 -2.81 -31.93 24.40
CA SER A 6 -1.43 -31.50 24.64
C SER A 6 -0.77 -30.90 23.39
N THR A 7 -1.29 -31.23 22.20
CA THR A 7 -0.76 -30.75 20.92
C THR A 7 -1.66 -29.63 20.40
N SER A 8 -1.06 -28.47 20.13
CA SER A 8 -1.76 -27.33 19.52
C SER A 8 -2.36 -27.72 18.17
N LEU A 9 -3.61 -27.31 17.94
CA LEU A 9 -4.32 -27.56 16.69
C LEU A 9 -3.80 -26.62 15.59
N ASN A 10 -3.65 -27.14 14.39
CA ASN A 10 -3.31 -26.32 13.23
C ASN A 10 -4.49 -25.40 12.87
N GLU A 11 -4.28 -24.08 12.88
CA GLU A 11 -5.34 -23.10 12.58
C GLU A 11 -5.89 -23.21 11.14
N PHE A 12 -5.14 -23.82 10.21
CA PHE A 12 -5.54 -24.04 8.82
C PHE A 12 -6.01 -25.48 8.54
N ASN A 13 -6.36 -26.23 9.58
CA ASN A 13 -6.90 -27.57 9.41
C ASN A 13 -8.25 -27.54 8.66
N ARG A 14 -8.63 -28.69 8.08
CA ARG A 14 -9.94 -28.89 7.42
C ARG A 14 -10.82 -29.93 8.12
N SER A 15 -10.41 -30.41 9.28
CA SER A 15 -11.05 -31.52 9.98
C SER A 15 -11.83 -31.09 11.22
N GLN A 16 -11.52 -29.92 11.77
CA GLN A 16 -12.08 -29.39 13.01
C GLN A 16 -12.63 -27.98 12.81
N ALA A 17 -13.87 -27.78 13.25
CA ALA A 17 -14.59 -26.52 13.15
C ALA A 17 -14.09 -25.50 14.21
N LEU A 18 -12.87 -24.98 14.02
CA LEU A 18 -12.20 -24.13 15.02
C LEU A 18 -13.00 -22.87 15.39
N LEU A 19 -13.69 -22.24 14.43
CA LEU A 19 -14.50 -21.05 14.71
C LEU A 19 -15.73 -21.41 15.56
N SER A 20 -16.36 -22.53 15.25
CA SER A 20 -17.49 -23.05 16.03
C SER A 20 -17.08 -23.48 17.44
N LEU A 21 -15.90 -24.10 17.58
CA LEU A 21 -15.35 -24.49 18.88
C LEU A 21 -14.93 -23.29 19.73
N ALA A 22 -14.33 -22.26 19.11
CA ALA A 22 -13.89 -21.04 19.81
C ALA A 22 -15.06 -20.08 20.12
N PHE A 23 -16.10 -20.07 19.29
CA PHE A 23 -17.26 -19.18 19.41
C PHE A 23 -18.59 -19.95 19.35
N PRO A 24 -18.86 -20.85 20.30
CA PRO A 24 -20.08 -21.67 20.27
C PRO A 24 -21.37 -20.85 20.29
N ALA A 25 -21.35 -19.66 20.93
CA ALA A 25 -22.48 -18.74 20.93
C ALA A 25 -22.76 -18.10 19.54
N LEU A 26 -21.78 -18.07 18.65
CA LEU A 26 -21.96 -17.61 17.26
C LEU A 26 -22.44 -18.75 16.35
N PHE A 27 -22.04 -19.98 16.67
CA PHE A 27 -22.36 -21.22 15.95
C PHE A 27 -23.12 -22.20 16.86
N PRO A 28 -24.37 -21.88 17.29
CA PRO A 28 -25.07 -22.66 18.31
C PRO A 28 -25.37 -24.11 17.90
N THR A 29 -25.52 -24.38 16.60
CA THR A 29 -25.73 -25.72 16.05
C THR A 29 -24.43 -26.38 15.56
N GLY A 30 -23.29 -25.68 15.65
CA GLY A 30 -22.01 -26.10 15.04
C GLY A 30 -22.01 -26.12 13.50
N GLN A 31 -23.12 -25.71 12.87
CA GLN A 31 -23.25 -25.63 11.41
C GLN A 31 -22.82 -24.26 10.89
N GLY A 32 -22.45 -24.22 9.62
CA GLY A 32 -22.02 -23.03 8.90
C GLY A 32 -20.53 -22.74 8.98
N ASP A 33 -19.72 -23.55 9.68
CA ASP A 33 -18.28 -23.35 9.81
C ASP A 33 -17.55 -23.44 8.46
N PHE A 34 -16.41 -22.78 8.33
CA PHE A 34 -15.62 -22.80 7.10
C PHE A 34 -15.19 -24.22 6.68
N VAL A 35 -14.93 -25.12 7.64
CA VAL A 35 -14.50 -26.49 7.32
C VAL A 35 -15.64 -27.39 6.83
N GLU A 36 -16.90 -26.97 6.99
CA GLU A 36 -18.05 -27.78 6.61
C GLU A 36 -18.08 -28.04 5.08
N PRO A 37 -18.39 -29.26 4.63
CA PRO A 37 -18.50 -29.57 3.21
C PRO A 37 -19.54 -28.70 2.51
N ARG A 38 -19.19 -28.20 1.32
CA ARG A 38 -20.06 -27.35 0.49
C ARG A 38 -20.04 -27.83 -0.95
N GLN A 39 -21.15 -27.62 -1.65
CA GLN A 39 -21.25 -27.90 -3.09
C GLN A 39 -20.28 -27.06 -3.93
N ARG A 40 -20.02 -25.82 -3.51
CA ARG A 40 -19.06 -24.90 -4.14
C ARG A 40 -18.02 -24.49 -3.11
N GLY A 41 -16.74 -24.60 -3.49
CA GLY A 41 -15.64 -24.10 -2.68
C GLY A 41 -15.72 -22.58 -2.53
N ILE A 42 -15.48 -22.08 -1.32
CA ILE A 42 -15.45 -20.65 -1.01
C ILE A 42 -14.07 -20.28 -0.48
N LYS A 43 -13.59 -19.07 -0.79
CA LYS A 43 -12.36 -18.56 -0.18
C LYS A 43 -12.66 -18.13 1.25
N TYR A 44 -11.66 -18.23 2.12
CA TYR A 44 -11.82 -17.86 3.53
C TYR A 44 -12.16 -16.37 3.70
N GLY A 45 -11.58 -15.50 2.88
CA GLY A 45 -11.92 -14.07 2.85
C GLY A 45 -13.40 -13.83 2.59
N ASP A 46 -13.95 -14.42 1.52
CA ASP A 46 -15.37 -14.30 1.15
C ASP A 46 -16.30 -14.85 2.25
N TYR A 47 -15.88 -15.95 2.89
CA TYR A 47 -16.60 -16.53 4.02
C TYR A 47 -16.67 -15.55 5.21
N ILE A 48 -15.54 -14.99 5.62
CA ILE A 48 -15.48 -14.02 6.72
C ILE A 48 -16.25 -12.75 6.38
N GLU A 49 -16.12 -12.23 5.17
CA GLU A 49 -16.89 -11.07 4.71
C GLU A 49 -18.40 -11.31 4.87
N ARG A 50 -18.87 -12.52 4.51
CA ARG A 50 -20.28 -12.90 4.67
C ARG A 50 -20.70 -12.97 6.14
N LEU A 51 -19.85 -13.47 7.04
CA LEU A 51 -20.12 -13.48 8.49
C LEU A 51 -20.18 -12.05 9.05
N MET A 52 -19.29 -11.17 8.61
CA MET A 52 -19.29 -9.76 9.04
C MET A 52 -20.54 -9.01 8.59
N LYS A 53 -21.16 -9.44 7.48
CA LYS A 53 -22.42 -8.91 6.93
C LYS A 53 -23.65 -9.75 7.33
N PHE A 54 -23.53 -10.64 8.31
CA PHE A 54 -24.64 -11.50 8.71
C PHE A 54 -25.81 -10.65 9.27
N HIS A 55 -27.04 -11.02 8.92
CA HIS A 55 -28.23 -10.17 9.03
C HIS A 55 -28.50 -9.59 10.44
N ASP A 56 -28.09 -10.27 11.51
CA ASP A 56 -28.31 -9.81 12.88
C ASP A 56 -27.08 -9.16 13.53
N GLY A 57 -25.97 -9.04 12.79
CA GLY A 57 -24.73 -8.43 13.26
C GLY A 57 -24.03 -9.19 14.40
N ARG A 58 -24.38 -10.45 14.68
CA ARG A 58 -23.81 -11.20 15.81
C ARG A 58 -22.30 -11.33 15.78
N PHE A 59 -21.72 -11.55 14.60
CA PHE A 59 -20.29 -11.76 14.41
C PHE A 59 -19.48 -10.48 14.66
N PRO A 60 -19.75 -9.34 13.99
CA PRO A 60 -18.98 -8.12 14.20
C PRO A 60 -19.16 -7.52 15.60
N ARG A 61 -20.29 -7.77 16.28
CA ARG A 61 -20.53 -7.30 17.65
C ARG A 61 -19.75 -8.07 18.72
N ARG A 62 -19.25 -9.27 18.42
CA ARG A 62 -18.46 -10.02 19.41
C ARG A 62 -17.06 -9.45 19.50
N PRO A 63 -16.60 -8.97 20.67
CA PRO A 63 -15.34 -8.22 20.76
C PRO A 63 -14.10 -8.94 20.22
N ARG A 64 -14.03 -10.27 20.36
CA ARG A 64 -12.85 -11.07 19.95
C ARG A 64 -12.95 -11.69 18.56
N PHE A 65 -14.17 -11.86 18.03
CA PHE A 65 -14.36 -12.58 16.77
C PHE A 65 -13.69 -11.87 15.58
N PRO A 66 -13.86 -10.55 15.37
CA PRO A 66 -13.19 -9.83 14.29
C PRO A 66 -11.66 -9.94 14.36
N TYR A 67 -11.07 -9.88 15.56
CA TYR A 67 -9.63 -10.02 15.72
C TYR A 67 -9.14 -11.44 15.39
N VAL A 68 -9.83 -12.47 15.85
CA VAL A 68 -9.47 -13.86 15.48
C VAL A 68 -9.60 -14.08 13.97
N ALA A 69 -10.69 -13.61 13.37
CA ALA A 69 -10.89 -13.70 11.93
C ALA A 69 -9.81 -12.92 11.14
N PHE A 70 -9.44 -11.73 11.62
CA PHE A 70 -8.41 -10.89 11.03
C PHE A 70 -7.04 -11.55 11.10
N ASP A 71 -6.66 -12.03 12.28
CA ASP A 71 -5.39 -12.72 12.51
C ASP A 71 -5.27 -13.97 11.63
N THR A 72 -6.31 -14.81 11.59
CA THR A 72 -6.33 -16.00 10.73
C THR A 72 -6.23 -15.63 9.25
N LEU A 73 -6.95 -14.59 8.81
CA LEU A 73 -6.91 -14.11 7.43
C LEU A 73 -5.52 -13.57 7.05
N MET A 74 -4.91 -12.77 7.92
CA MET A 74 -3.57 -12.22 7.68
C MET A 74 -2.50 -13.32 7.68
N ARG A 75 -2.55 -14.26 8.63
CA ARG A 75 -1.62 -15.42 8.67
C ARG A 75 -1.79 -16.33 7.47
N GLN A 76 -3.02 -16.50 6.96
CA GLN A 76 -3.26 -17.22 5.71
C GLN A 76 -2.58 -16.55 4.52
N GLN A 77 -2.70 -15.22 4.39
CA GLN A 77 -2.04 -14.45 3.34
C GLN A 77 -0.51 -14.56 3.44
N VAL A 78 0.05 -14.49 4.64
CA VAL A 78 1.49 -14.68 4.87
C VAL A 78 1.95 -16.06 4.40
N ASN A 79 1.24 -17.12 4.74
CA ASN A 79 1.60 -18.49 4.33
C ASN A 79 1.56 -18.68 2.82
N GLN A 80 0.56 -18.11 2.15
CA GLN A 80 0.46 -18.15 0.69
C GLN A 80 1.65 -17.43 0.05
N ARG A 81 2.05 -16.27 0.57
CA ARG A 81 3.13 -15.46 0.00
C ARG A 81 4.51 -15.96 0.32
N SER A 82 4.77 -16.42 1.53
CA SER A 82 6.05 -17.04 1.88
C SER A 82 6.31 -18.29 1.04
N SER A 83 5.26 -19.07 0.75
CA SER A 83 5.34 -20.21 -0.16
C SER A 83 5.60 -19.79 -1.61
N PHE A 84 4.95 -18.71 -2.08
CA PHE A 84 5.14 -18.19 -3.44
C PHE A 84 6.54 -17.60 -3.64
N PHE A 85 7.05 -16.87 -2.65
CA PHE A 85 8.38 -16.25 -2.65
C PHE A 85 9.49 -17.26 -3.01
N ILE A 86 9.43 -18.47 -2.45
CA ILE A 86 10.47 -19.48 -2.65
C ILE A 86 10.27 -20.31 -3.91
N LYS A 87 9.02 -20.57 -4.33
CA LYS A 87 8.77 -21.22 -5.63
C LYS A 87 9.30 -20.41 -6.80
N LYS A 88 9.32 -19.09 -6.64
CA LYS A 88 9.74 -18.14 -7.65
C LYS A 88 11.25 -17.99 -7.74
N ASP A 89 11.89 -17.93 -6.58
CA ASP A 89 13.35 -17.88 -6.47
C ASP A 89 13.93 -19.28 -6.31
N GLY A 90 13.93 -20.05 -7.39
CA GLY A 90 14.41 -21.44 -7.43
C GLY A 90 15.87 -21.64 -6.99
N ARG A 91 16.62 -20.54 -6.74
CA ARG A 91 17.99 -20.55 -6.20
C ARG A 91 18.05 -20.47 -4.67
N ARG A 92 16.94 -20.14 -3.98
CA ARG A 92 16.92 -19.91 -2.52
C ARG A 92 16.56 -21.14 -1.67
N THR A 93 16.22 -22.26 -2.29
CA THR A 93 15.87 -23.52 -1.60
C THR A 93 17.04 -24.16 -0.86
N GLU A 94 18.28 -23.79 -1.16
CA GLU A 94 19.50 -24.38 -0.59
C GLU A 94 20.17 -23.51 0.48
N VAL A 95 19.65 -22.31 0.77
CA VAL A 95 20.26 -21.41 1.75
C VAL A 95 19.95 -21.90 3.17
N ASP A 96 20.98 -22.39 3.86
CA ASP A 96 20.88 -22.78 5.27
C ASP A 96 20.64 -21.56 6.18
N ILE A 97 19.90 -21.77 7.26
CA ILE A 97 19.60 -20.73 8.27
C ILE A 97 20.88 -20.22 8.92
N ALA A 98 21.89 -21.09 9.10
CA ALA A 98 23.18 -20.66 9.65
C ALA A 98 23.87 -19.63 8.74
N HIS A 99 23.82 -19.85 7.42
CA HIS A 99 24.33 -18.90 6.44
C HIS A 99 23.55 -17.58 6.47
N LEU A 100 22.22 -17.64 6.56
CA LEU A 100 21.40 -16.42 6.73
C LEU A 100 21.79 -15.64 7.98
N ARG A 101 21.95 -16.32 9.12
CA ARG A 101 22.36 -15.66 10.38
C ARG A 101 23.69 -14.93 10.21
N ALA A 102 24.71 -15.63 9.69
CA ALA A 102 26.01 -15.03 9.43
C ALA A 102 25.91 -13.82 8.48
N ALA A 103 25.11 -13.92 7.42
CA ALA A 103 24.94 -12.82 6.47
C ALA A 103 24.28 -11.57 7.10
N PHE A 104 23.30 -11.76 7.99
CA PHE A 104 22.65 -10.66 8.72
C PHE A 104 23.53 -10.08 9.85
N ASP A 105 24.39 -10.90 10.46
CA ASP A 105 25.35 -10.46 11.48
C ASP A 105 26.50 -9.64 10.86
N SER A 106 26.98 -10.06 9.68
CA SER A 106 28.04 -9.39 8.92
C SER A 106 27.54 -8.30 7.95
N ASP A 107 26.24 -7.98 7.98
CA ASP A 107 25.59 -6.95 7.13
C ASP A 107 25.91 -7.06 5.63
N THR A 108 25.94 -8.28 5.10
CA THR A 108 26.42 -8.50 3.73
C THR A 108 25.42 -7.96 2.68
N PRO A 109 25.89 -7.58 1.48
CA PRO A 109 25.01 -7.15 0.39
C PRO A 109 23.91 -8.17 0.05
N GLU A 110 24.20 -9.46 0.19
CA GLU A 110 23.25 -10.55 -0.04
C GLU A 110 22.11 -10.54 0.99
N ALA A 111 22.42 -10.28 2.27
CA ALA A 111 21.42 -10.14 3.32
C ALA A 111 20.49 -8.93 3.06
N LYS A 112 21.06 -7.79 2.67
CA LYS A 112 20.31 -6.59 2.28
C LYS A 112 19.40 -6.86 1.08
N SER A 113 19.92 -7.53 0.05
CA SER A 113 19.16 -7.90 -1.15
C SER A 113 17.99 -8.84 -0.85
N LEU A 114 18.24 -9.88 -0.03
CA LEU A 114 17.20 -10.79 0.44
C LEU A 114 16.12 -10.06 1.25
N LEU A 115 16.51 -9.21 2.19
CA LEU A 115 15.59 -8.44 3.01
C LEU A 115 14.71 -7.53 2.15
N ASN A 116 15.30 -6.81 1.20
CA ASN A 116 14.58 -5.96 0.24
C ASN A 116 13.59 -6.77 -0.60
N SER A 117 13.98 -7.98 -1.04
CA SER A 117 13.09 -8.90 -1.75
C SER A 117 11.90 -9.33 -0.89
N ILE A 118 12.12 -9.64 0.40
CA ILE A 118 11.05 -10.00 1.36
C ILE A 118 10.11 -8.81 1.62
N ILE A 119 10.65 -7.60 1.81
CA ILE A 119 9.87 -6.37 2.02
C ILE A 119 8.98 -6.08 0.81
N ARG A 120 9.50 -6.23 -0.40
CA ARG A 120 8.68 -6.09 -1.62
C ARG A 120 7.58 -7.14 -1.67
N CYS A 121 7.88 -8.39 -1.28
CA CYS A 121 6.93 -9.48 -1.19
C CYS A 121 5.81 -9.21 -0.15
N SER A 122 6.09 -8.46 0.91
CA SER A 122 5.10 -8.11 1.93
C SER A 122 4.28 -6.86 1.60
N SER A 123 4.62 -6.09 0.56
CA SER A 123 3.91 -4.85 0.15
C SER A 123 2.41 -5.01 -0.09
N SER A 124 1.93 -6.18 -0.48
CA SER A 124 0.50 -6.42 -0.67
C SER A 124 -0.24 -6.74 0.64
N LEU A 125 0.44 -6.83 1.80
CA LEU A 125 -0.17 -7.18 3.09
C LEU A 125 -0.82 -5.90 3.61
N ARG A 126 -2.13 -5.75 3.36
CA ARG A 126 -2.87 -4.50 3.62
C ARG A 126 -2.60 -4.03 5.06
N GLY A 127 -2.27 -2.74 5.18
CA GLY A 127 -2.01 -2.02 6.43
C GLY A 127 -0.67 -2.27 7.13
N THR A 128 0.21 -3.12 6.59
CA THR A 128 1.61 -3.26 7.06
C THR A 128 2.49 -2.07 6.62
N ARG A 129 3.68 -1.91 7.23
CA ARG A 129 4.66 -0.86 6.84
C ARG A 129 5.04 -0.94 5.35
N PRO A 130 5.36 -2.12 4.78
CA PRO A 130 5.62 -2.23 3.34
C PRO A 130 4.42 -1.85 2.45
N PHE A 131 3.19 -2.12 2.91
CA PHE A 131 1.99 -1.70 2.18
C PHE A 131 1.86 -0.18 2.11
N TRP A 132 1.99 0.51 3.24
CA TRP A 132 1.91 1.98 3.28
C TRP A 132 3.10 2.64 2.58
N GLY A 133 4.29 2.07 2.68
CA GLY A 133 5.45 2.48 1.88
C GLY A 133 5.17 2.37 0.38
N GLY A 134 4.52 1.29 -0.08
CA GLY A 134 4.06 1.18 -1.46
C GLY A 134 3.04 2.26 -1.85
N ARG A 135 2.09 2.60 -0.96
CA ARG A 135 1.11 3.68 -1.21
C ARG A 135 1.73 5.07 -1.26
N ARG A 136 2.76 5.31 -0.44
CA ARG A 136 3.57 6.53 -0.51
C ARG A 136 4.22 6.69 -1.89
N HIS A 137 4.92 5.67 -2.38
CA HIS A 137 5.54 5.71 -3.71
C HIS A 137 4.50 5.91 -4.84
N GLN A 138 3.30 5.34 -4.70
CA GLN A 138 2.22 5.58 -5.67
C GLN A 138 1.77 7.04 -5.68
N LEU A 139 1.66 7.65 -4.51
CA LEU A 139 1.28 9.05 -4.38
C LEU A 139 2.37 9.99 -4.93
N GLU A 140 3.64 9.68 -4.67
CA GLU A 140 4.79 10.38 -5.27
C GLU A 140 4.74 10.28 -6.81
N ALA A 141 4.47 9.08 -7.33
CA ALA A 141 4.32 8.87 -8.77
C ALA A 141 3.16 9.70 -9.35
N TYR A 142 2.02 9.80 -8.65
CA TYR A 142 0.92 10.69 -9.08
C TYR A 142 1.35 12.16 -9.13
N VAL A 143 2.07 12.65 -8.12
CA VAL A 143 2.53 14.05 -8.12
C VAL A 143 3.51 14.29 -9.26
N HIS A 144 4.41 13.35 -9.55
CA HIS A 144 5.31 13.48 -10.69
C HIS A 144 4.58 13.40 -12.04
N GLY A 145 3.64 12.48 -12.19
CA GLY A 145 3.00 12.20 -13.49
C GLY A 145 1.78 13.06 -13.83
N LEU A 146 1.00 13.48 -12.83
CA LEU A 146 -0.17 14.34 -13.00
C LEU A 146 0.13 15.81 -12.68
N GLY A 147 1.34 16.09 -12.20
CA GLY A 147 1.66 17.37 -11.59
C GLY A 147 1.01 17.51 -10.22
N CYS A 148 1.05 18.72 -9.68
CA CYS A 148 0.48 18.94 -8.37
C CYS A 148 -1.05 18.86 -8.36
N PRO A 149 -1.65 18.18 -7.36
CA PRO A 149 -3.08 18.27 -7.19
C PRO A 149 -3.48 19.70 -6.83
N GLY A 150 -4.45 20.18 -7.59
CA GLY A 150 -5.78 20.19 -7.03
C GLY A 150 -6.15 21.06 -5.84
N ILE A 151 -6.63 20.30 -4.90
CA ILE A 151 -7.12 20.68 -3.61
C ILE A 151 -6.65 19.46 -2.83
N PHE A 152 -5.92 19.68 -1.76
CA PHE A 152 -5.57 18.60 -0.87
C PHE A 152 -6.62 18.55 0.24
N LEU A 153 -7.47 17.53 0.22
CA LEU A 153 -8.52 17.34 1.21
C LEU A 153 -8.16 16.18 2.13
N THR A 154 -8.26 16.41 3.44
CA THR A 154 -8.25 15.32 4.43
C THR A 154 -9.69 15.05 4.86
N PHE A 155 -10.06 13.78 4.86
CA PHE A 155 -11.35 13.34 5.38
C PHE A 155 -11.13 12.69 6.74
N SER A 156 -11.47 13.42 7.80
CA SER A 156 -11.69 12.81 9.11
C SER A 156 -13.19 12.51 9.27
N ALA A 157 -13.50 11.39 9.89
CA ALA A 157 -14.87 11.01 10.14
C ALA A 157 -15.32 11.53 11.51
N ALA A 158 -16.26 12.46 11.52
CA ALA A 158 -16.95 12.88 12.75
C ALA A 158 -18.06 11.88 13.11
N TYR A 159 -17.68 10.61 13.34
CA TYR A 159 -18.59 9.48 13.50
C TYR A 159 -19.70 9.70 14.54
N LEU A 160 -19.41 10.46 15.60
CA LEU A 160 -20.35 10.74 16.69
C LEU A 160 -21.48 11.69 16.31
N HIS A 161 -21.32 12.47 15.23
CA HIS A 161 -22.23 13.54 14.83
C HIS A 161 -22.90 13.29 13.48
N TRP A 162 -22.48 12.28 12.73
CA TRP A 162 -23.04 12.00 11.41
C TRP A 162 -24.40 11.32 11.50
N GLU A 163 -25.46 12.10 11.30
CA GLU A 163 -26.82 11.57 11.16
C GLU A 163 -26.91 10.49 10.08
N SER A 164 -26.26 10.70 8.92
CA SER A 164 -26.24 9.70 7.83
C SER A 164 -25.66 8.35 8.27
N LEU A 165 -24.73 8.35 9.22
CA LEU A 165 -24.21 7.13 9.82
C LEU A 165 -25.19 6.55 10.84
N GLN A 166 -25.73 7.40 11.72
CA GLN A 166 -26.63 6.96 12.79
C GLN A 166 -27.93 6.36 12.23
N LEU A 167 -28.39 6.80 11.05
CA LEU A 167 -29.51 6.20 10.33
C LEU A 167 -29.30 4.70 10.06
N HIS A 168 -28.06 4.26 9.91
CA HIS A 168 -27.69 2.86 9.70
C HIS A 168 -27.33 2.13 11.00
N MET A 169 -27.31 2.83 12.13
CA MET A 169 -26.97 2.25 13.43
C MET A 169 -28.23 1.79 14.17
N PRO A 170 -28.10 0.82 15.10
CA PRO A 170 -29.17 0.52 16.04
C PRO A 170 -29.57 1.76 16.84
N ARG A 171 -30.82 1.82 17.33
CA ARG A 171 -31.30 2.89 18.21
C ARG A 171 -31.26 4.28 17.56
N TYR A 172 -31.47 4.37 16.24
CA TYR A 172 -31.55 5.66 15.55
C TYR A 172 -32.70 6.53 16.09
N GLU A 173 -33.86 5.95 16.39
CA GLU A 173 -35.00 6.69 16.98
C GLU A 173 -34.64 7.27 18.36
N ASP A 174 -34.02 6.47 19.25
CA ASP A 174 -33.52 6.97 20.53
C ASP A 174 -32.49 8.09 20.31
N TRP A 175 -31.59 7.93 19.34
CA TRP A 175 -30.57 8.90 19.01
C TRP A 175 -31.19 10.21 18.50
N GLN A 176 -32.17 10.13 17.61
CA GLN A 176 -32.82 11.29 17.01
C GLN A 176 -33.54 12.15 18.05
N ASN A 177 -34.22 11.50 19.00
CA ASN A 177 -34.99 12.14 20.07
C ASN A 177 -34.17 12.56 21.29
N ALA A 178 -32.91 12.13 21.39
CA ALA A 178 -32.03 12.50 22.49
C ALA A 178 -31.53 13.96 22.38
N ASP A 179 -31.18 14.51 23.54
CA ASP A 179 -30.40 15.74 23.63
C ASP A 179 -28.97 15.55 23.08
N ASN A 180 -28.21 16.64 22.97
CA ASN A 180 -26.86 16.59 22.37
C ASN A 180 -25.92 15.61 23.10
N HIS A 181 -25.99 15.56 24.44
CA HIS A 181 -25.19 14.64 25.23
C HIS A 181 -25.62 13.18 25.03
N GLY A 182 -26.93 12.91 25.02
CA GLY A 182 -27.50 11.60 24.74
C GLY A 182 -27.18 11.09 23.33
N LYS A 183 -27.22 11.96 22.32
CA LYS A 183 -26.81 11.67 20.94
C LYS A 183 -25.38 11.15 20.89
N VAL A 184 -24.44 11.87 21.49
CA VAL A 184 -23.02 11.47 21.52
C VAL A 184 -22.83 10.15 22.28
N ALA A 185 -23.52 9.96 23.40
CA ALA A 185 -23.43 8.73 24.19
C ALA A 185 -23.94 7.51 23.41
N ILE A 186 -25.10 7.62 22.74
CA ILE A 186 -25.68 6.56 21.91
C ILE A 186 -24.77 6.29 20.70
N ALA A 187 -24.32 7.33 20.00
CA ALA A 187 -23.43 7.19 18.85
C ALA A 187 -22.11 6.50 19.23
N ARG A 188 -21.51 6.84 20.38
CA ARG A 188 -20.29 6.20 20.90
C ARG A 188 -20.51 4.70 21.17
N LYS A 189 -21.64 4.34 21.79
CA LYS A 189 -21.99 2.93 22.02
C LYS A 189 -22.19 2.18 20.70
N ASN A 190 -22.95 2.77 19.78
CA ASN A 190 -23.19 2.21 18.45
C ASN A 190 -21.88 1.98 17.68
N LEU A 191 -20.95 2.94 17.73
CA LEU A 191 -19.66 2.86 17.06
C LEU A 191 -18.79 1.73 17.63
N LYS A 192 -18.79 1.56 18.95
CA LYS A 192 -18.05 0.50 19.65
C LYS A 192 -18.60 -0.88 19.31
N GLU A 193 -19.93 -1.01 19.26
CA GLU A 193 -20.61 -2.29 19.03
C GLU A 193 -20.70 -2.65 17.54
N ASN A 194 -20.73 -1.66 16.65
CA ASN A 194 -20.94 -1.86 15.21
C ASN A 194 -19.86 -1.15 14.35
N PRO A 195 -18.55 -1.40 14.59
CA PRO A 195 -17.48 -0.73 13.85
C PRO A 195 -17.50 -1.04 12.35
N HIS A 196 -18.01 -2.22 11.97
CA HIS A 196 -18.21 -2.64 10.58
C HIS A 196 -19.13 -1.70 9.78
N ILE A 197 -20.20 -1.19 10.39
CA ILE A 197 -21.13 -0.24 9.75
C ILE A 197 -20.42 1.08 9.51
N ALA A 198 -19.67 1.58 10.50
CA ALA A 198 -18.90 2.82 10.37
C ALA A 198 -17.82 2.73 9.27
N ALA A 199 -17.08 1.62 9.22
CA ALA A 199 -16.08 1.38 8.19
C ALA A 199 -16.71 1.34 6.79
N HIS A 200 -17.82 0.61 6.64
CA HIS A 200 -18.53 0.53 5.36
C HIS A 200 -19.12 1.88 4.91
N HIS A 201 -19.79 2.59 5.83
CA HIS A 201 -20.34 3.92 5.55
C HIS A 201 -19.24 4.91 5.15
N PHE A 202 -18.13 4.95 5.87
CA PHE A 202 -17.01 5.84 5.52
C PHE A 202 -16.42 5.49 4.15
N HIS A 203 -16.19 4.21 3.87
CA HIS A 203 -15.70 3.75 2.58
C HIS A 203 -16.65 4.15 1.43
N MET A 204 -17.96 3.93 1.58
CA MET A 204 -18.96 4.30 0.60
C MET A 204 -19.01 5.81 0.36
N ARG A 205 -18.92 6.61 1.43
CA ARG A 205 -18.91 8.07 1.35
C ARG A 205 -17.68 8.59 0.60
N CYS A 206 -16.49 8.11 0.95
CA CYS A 206 -15.24 8.49 0.27
C CYS A 206 -15.24 8.07 -1.21
N THR A 207 -15.65 6.83 -1.50
CA THR A 207 -15.72 6.33 -2.89
C THR A 207 -16.71 7.14 -3.72
N SER A 208 -17.88 7.48 -3.14
CA SER A 208 -18.90 8.29 -3.82
C SER A 208 -18.42 9.72 -4.04
N PHE A 209 -17.78 10.33 -3.03
CA PHE A 209 -17.21 11.67 -3.16
C PHE A 209 -16.14 11.74 -4.25
N LEU A 210 -15.20 10.79 -4.27
CA LEU A 210 -14.17 10.70 -5.31
C LEU A 210 -14.79 10.53 -6.71
N LYS A 211 -15.84 9.70 -6.83
CA LYS A 211 -16.51 9.42 -8.10
C LYS A 211 -17.34 10.58 -8.63
N HIS A 212 -18.01 11.32 -7.73
CA HIS A 212 -19.05 12.28 -8.11
C HIS A 212 -18.64 13.76 -7.96
N VAL A 213 -17.59 14.07 -7.19
CA VAL A 213 -17.26 15.47 -6.82
C VAL A 213 -15.90 15.97 -7.34
N ILE A 214 -14.82 15.18 -7.35
CA ILE A 214 -13.45 15.70 -7.55
C ILE A 214 -12.96 15.78 -9.02
N LYS A 215 -12.48 16.98 -9.44
CA LYS A 215 -11.50 17.31 -10.52
C LYS A 215 -10.59 18.51 -10.06
N PRO A 216 -9.30 18.68 -10.47
CA PRO A 216 -8.27 19.41 -9.68
C PRO A 216 -7.68 20.74 -10.28
N ASN A 217 -7.09 21.67 -9.47
CA ASN A 217 -5.71 22.32 -9.58
C ASN A 217 -5.18 23.12 -8.31
N SER A 218 -3.93 22.87 -7.82
CA SER A 218 -3.12 23.55 -6.73
C SER A 218 -1.63 23.10 -6.81
N THR A 219 -0.71 23.60 -5.96
CA THR A 219 0.76 23.71 -6.13
C THR A 219 1.67 22.75 -5.32
N GLN A 220 2.76 22.32 -5.97
CA GLN A 220 3.49 21.06 -5.74
C GLN A 220 4.14 20.90 -4.36
N ALA A 221 4.83 21.92 -3.89
CA ALA A 221 5.70 21.82 -2.71
C ALA A 221 4.90 21.64 -1.39
N ALA A 222 3.74 22.28 -1.26
CA ALA A 222 2.93 22.23 -0.05
C ALA A 222 2.28 20.86 0.19
N VAL A 223 1.82 20.22 -0.90
CA VAL A 223 1.19 18.90 -0.85
C VAL A 223 2.19 17.84 -0.41
N ILE A 224 3.41 17.90 -0.92
CA ILE A 224 4.47 16.94 -0.60
C ILE A 224 4.83 17.02 0.89
N ASN A 225 5.13 18.21 1.40
CA ASN A 225 5.51 18.40 2.81
C ASN A 225 4.40 17.96 3.77
N TYR A 226 3.13 18.21 3.42
CA TYR A 226 2.00 17.76 4.25
C TYR A 226 1.74 16.26 4.14
N VAL A 227 1.82 15.67 2.95
CA VAL A 227 1.72 14.21 2.76
C VAL A 227 2.78 13.51 3.59
N VAL A 228 4.02 13.99 3.60
CA VAL A 228 5.09 13.43 4.43
C VAL A 228 4.75 13.56 5.91
N LYS A 229 4.25 14.71 6.36
CA LYS A 229 3.81 14.93 7.75
C LYS A 229 2.66 14.01 8.22
N TYR A 230 1.76 13.60 7.32
CA TYR A 230 0.55 12.84 7.70
C TYR A 230 0.57 11.37 7.28
N VAL A 231 1.23 11.02 6.18
CA VAL A 231 1.56 9.63 5.81
C VAL A 231 2.74 9.12 6.65
N GLY A 232 3.68 10.01 7.01
CA GLY A 232 4.77 9.77 7.95
C GLY A 232 4.44 10.16 9.40
N LYS A 233 3.16 10.39 9.75
CA LYS A 233 2.77 10.76 11.11
C LYS A 233 3.32 9.72 12.11
N ALA A 234 4.15 10.20 13.04
CA ALA A 234 4.96 9.44 13.97
C ALA A 234 4.27 8.13 14.44
N ALA A 235 4.71 7.03 13.86
CA ALA A 235 4.50 5.74 14.45
C ALA A 235 5.42 5.61 15.67
N LYS A 236 5.03 4.83 16.69
CA LYS A 236 5.92 4.45 17.80
C LYS A 236 7.30 4.08 17.23
N LYS A 237 8.40 4.54 17.86
CA LYS A 237 9.79 4.22 17.45
C LYS A 237 9.85 2.73 17.06
N ARG A 238 10.06 2.47 15.77
CA ARG A 238 9.91 1.13 15.17
C ARG A 238 11.25 0.42 15.24
N GLU A 239 11.22 -0.91 15.26
CA GLU A 239 12.43 -1.70 15.03
C GLU A 239 12.79 -1.58 13.54
N SER A 240 14.08 -1.44 13.22
CA SER A 240 14.53 -1.50 11.82
C SER A 240 14.18 -2.87 11.22
N TYR A 241 14.01 -2.96 9.89
CA TYR A 241 13.77 -4.27 9.26
C TYR A 241 14.89 -5.27 9.53
N LYS A 242 16.12 -4.78 9.74
CA LYS A 242 17.28 -5.59 10.13
C LYS A 242 17.12 -6.13 11.54
N ASP A 243 16.66 -5.33 12.49
CA ASP A 243 16.41 -5.77 13.87
C ASP A 243 15.21 -6.73 13.94
N ILE A 244 14.18 -6.48 13.14
CA ILE A 244 13.06 -7.43 12.96
C ILE A 244 13.60 -8.76 12.44
N ALA A 245 14.48 -8.76 11.42
CA ALA A 245 15.09 -9.98 10.91
C ALA A 245 15.91 -10.69 11.99
N LYS A 246 16.79 -9.97 12.70
CA LYS A 246 17.62 -10.50 13.79
C LYS A 246 16.78 -11.08 14.94
N SER A 247 15.66 -10.45 15.30
CA SER A 247 14.77 -10.96 16.36
C SER A 247 14.02 -12.25 15.96
N VAL A 248 13.80 -12.45 14.66
CA VAL A 248 13.07 -13.60 14.12
C VAL A 248 13.98 -14.81 13.87
N LEU A 249 15.21 -14.58 13.39
CA LEU A 249 16.18 -15.63 13.00
C LEU A 249 16.41 -16.73 14.06
N PRO A 250 16.52 -16.43 15.37
CA PRO A 250 16.66 -17.44 16.42
C PRO A 250 15.46 -18.38 16.53
N ARG A 251 14.27 -17.91 16.16
CA ARG A 251 13.00 -18.63 16.31
C ARG A 251 12.63 -19.45 15.07
N VAL A 252 13.44 -19.44 14.02
CA VAL A 252 13.18 -20.20 12.79
C VAL A 252 13.64 -21.64 12.97
N ASN A 253 12.76 -22.59 12.64
CA ASN A 253 13.11 -24.01 12.65
C ASN A 253 14.00 -24.32 11.43
N SER A 254 15.17 -24.92 11.67
CA SER A 254 16.13 -25.34 10.64
C SER A 254 15.48 -26.17 9.52
N ALA A 255 14.51 -27.03 9.83
CA ALA A 255 13.81 -27.86 8.85
C ALA A 255 12.89 -27.06 7.91
N ARG A 256 12.48 -25.83 8.28
CA ARG A 256 11.68 -24.94 7.43
C ARG A 256 12.52 -23.93 6.65
N GLY A 257 13.81 -23.84 6.92
CA GLY A 257 14.76 -22.98 6.20
C GLY A 257 14.27 -21.55 5.99
N VAL A 258 14.48 -21.05 4.77
CA VAL A 258 14.07 -19.71 4.32
C VAL A 258 12.55 -19.51 4.37
N ILE A 259 11.72 -20.53 4.08
CA ILE A 259 10.23 -20.40 4.15
C ILE A 259 9.85 -19.97 5.57
N GLY A 260 10.42 -20.66 6.57
CA GLY A 260 10.13 -20.40 7.98
C GLY A 260 10.54 -18.99 8.40
N PHE A 261 11.67 -18.50 7.89
CA PHE A 261 12.15 -17.14 8.14
C PHE A 261 11.20 -16.11 7.53
N VAL A 262 10.91 -16.20 6.24
CA VAL A 262 10.03 -15.27 5.50
C VAL A 262 8.64 -15.19 6.15
N ALA A 263 8.05 -16.34 6.48
CA ALA A 263 6.75 -16.39 7.14
C ALA A 263 6.77 -15.71 8.52
N LYS A 264 7.79 -15.99 9.35
CA LYS A 264 7.91 -15.37 10.68
C LYS A 264 8.20 -13.87 10.59
N PHE A 265 9.00 -13.44 9.62
CA PHE A 265 9.28 -12.04 9.34
C PHE A 265 8.00 -11.29 8.96
N MET A 266 7.24 -11.78 7.99
CA MET A 266 5.98 -11.17 7.59
C MET A 266 4.93 -11.18 8.72
N ASN A 267 4.87 -12.23 9.53
CA ASN A 267 4.00 -12.25 10.71
C ASN A 267 4.41 -11.20 11.75
N ARG A 268 5.72 -10.98 11.95
CA ARG A 268 6.23 -9.92 12.82
C ARG A 268 5.86 -8.53 12.29
N LEU A 269 5.90 -8.30 10.97
CA LEU A 269 5.46 -7.04 10.35
C LEU A 269 3.98 -6.71 10.61
N ILE A 270 3.12 -7.73 10.65
CA ILE A 270 1.69 -7.55 10.96
C ILE A 270 1.50 -7.21 12.44
N ALA A 271 2.25 -7.89 13.32
CA ALA A 271 2.17 -7.75 14.77
C ALA A 271 2.86 -6.50 15.33
N GLU A 272 3.73 -5.84 14.55
CA GLU A 272 4.39 -4.58 14.93
C GLU A 272 3.39 -3.44 15.10
N ARG A 273 2.26 -3.49 14.38
CA ARG A 273 1.22 -2.47 14.40
C ARG A 273 0.09 -2.86 15.34
N ASP A 274 -0.33 -1.91 16.17
CA ASP A 274 -1.60 -2.01 16.89
C ASP A 274 -2.77 -1.79 15.93
N TRP A 275 -3.65 -2.79 15.80
CA TRP A 275 -4.80 -2.74 14.92
C TRP A 275 -6.07 -2.33 15.68
N SER A 276 -6.65 -1.19 15.31
CA SER A 276 -7.91 -0.75 15.91
C SER A 276 -9.09 -1.60 15.42
N ALA A 277 -10.17 -1.62 16.23
CA ALA A 277 -11.40 -2.33 15.89
C ALA A 277 -12.03 -1.86 14.56
N GLN A 278 -11.76 -0.63 14.12
CA GLN A 278 -12.24 -0.09 12.85
C GLN A 278 -11.34 -0.50 11.68
N GLU A 279 -10.02 -0.46 11.84
CA GLU A 279 -9.08 -0.79 10.76
C GLU A 279 -9.18 -2.24 10.33
N ILE A 280 -9.36 -3.17 11.27
CA ILE A 280 -9.55 -4.59 10.94
C ILE A 280 -10.85 -4.84 10.16
N GLN A 281 -11.83 -3.92 10.20
CA GLN A 281 -13.06 -4.09 9.42
C GLN A 281 -12.81 -3.98 7.92
N TYR A 282 -11.85 -3.16 7.49
CA TYR A 282 -11.53 -3.02 6.06
C TYR A 282 -11.12 -4.35 5.42
N PRO A 283 -10.10 -5.07 5.90
CA PRO A 283 -9.71 -6.35 5.33
C PRO A 283 -10.80 -7.42 5.52
N LEU A 284 -11.54 -7.41 6.63
CA LEU A 284 -12.61 -8.37 6.89
C LEU A 284 -13.84 -8.18 6.00
N LEU A 285 -14.14 -6.93 5.62
CA LEU A 285 -15.22 -6.57 4.70
C LEU A 285 -14.76 -6.48 3.24
N ASN A 286 -13.50 -6.85 2.97
CA ASN A 286 -12.83 -6.71 1.68
C ASN A 286 -12.92 -5.28 1.09
N LEU A 287 -12.85 -4.26 1.96
CA LEU A 287 -12.80 -2.86 1.57
C LEU A 287 -11.35 -2.42 1.32
N ASP A 288 -11.19 -1.48 0.41
CA ASP A 288 -9.89 -0.87 0.14
C ASP A 288 -9.53 0.13 1.25
N MET A 289 -8.31 0.01 1.78
CA MET A 289 -7.74 0.98 2.73
C MET A 289 -7.19 2.23 2.05
N ALA A 290 -6.91 2.14 0.74
CA ALA A 290 -6.41 3.23 -0.08
C ALA A 290 -6.94 3.05 -1.50
N GLN A 291 -7.38 4.14 -2.11
CA GLN A 291 -7.87 4.17 -3.48
C GLN A 291 -7.10 5.23 -4.27
N GLY A 292 -6.98 4.99 -5.57
CA GLY A 292 -6.32 5.90 -6.50
C GLY A 292 -7.14 6.02 -7.78
N THR A 293 -7.07 7.18 -8.42
CA THR A 293 -7.81 7.46 -9.67
C THR A 293 -7.11 6.92 -10.91
N ARG A 294 -5.85 6.49 -10.78
CA ARG A 294 -5.00 5.92 -11.84
C ARG A 294 -4.30 4.66 -11.36
N VAL A 295 -3.94 3.77 -12.26
CA VAL A 295 -3.07 2.65 -11.91
C VAL A 295 -1.63 3.12 -11.96
N VAL A 296 -0.83 2.80 -10.94
CA VAL A 296 0.61 3.06 -10.94
C VAL A 296 1.36 1.79 -11.32
N ILE A 297 2.25 1.88 -12.30
CA ILE A 297 3.13 0.78 -12.74
C ILE A 297 4.57 1.15 -12.42
N THR A 298 5.30 0.27 -11.74
CA THR A 298 6.74 0.45 -11.56
C THR A 298 7.50 -0.02 -12.81
N VAL A 299 8.32 0.86 -13.37
CA VAL A 299 9.21 0.59 -14.51
C VAL A 299 10.63 0.38 -13.99
N ASP A 300 11.18 -0.81 -14.21
CA ASP A 300 12.58 -1.12 -13.94
C ASP A 300 13.44 -0.53 -15.07
N CYS A 301 14.22 0.48 -14.73
CA CYS A 301 15.04 1.27 -15.65
C CYS A 301 16.49 0.80 -15.73
N ARG A 302 16.87 -0.28 -15.02
CA ARG A 302 18.25 -0.80 -15.04
C ARG A 302 18.55 -1.43 -16.39
N HIS A 303 19.80 -1.82 -16.60
CA HIS A 303 20.12 -2.63 -17.77
C HIS A 303 19.47 -4.03 -17.65
N PRO A 304 19.03 -4.70 -18.73
CA PRO A 304 18.36 -6.01 -18.65
C PRO A 304 19.10 -7.12 -17.89
N ARG A 305 20.43 -7.02 -17.82
CA ARG A 305 21.27 -7.95 -17.05
C ARG A 305 21.14 -7.75 -15.54
N ASP A 306 20.81 -6.51 -15.15
CA ASP A 306 20.67 -6.06 -13.76
C ASP A 306 19.21 -5.89 -13.35
N HIS A 307 18.28 -6.00 -14.32
CA HIS A 307 16.85 -6.15 -14.04
C HIS A 307 16.68 -7.24 -13.00
N TRP A 308 15.72 -7.04 -12.10
CA TRP A 308 15.34 -8.15 -11.24
C TRP A 308 14.86 -9.26 -12.17
N THR A 309 15.33 -10.49 -11.95
CA THR A 309 14.81 -11.68 -12.63
C THR A 309 13.33 -11.81 -12.25
N VAL A 310 12.48 -11.10 -12.99
CA VAL A 310 11.02 -10.91 -12.85
C VAL A 310 10.51 -11.30 -11.46
N ASP A 311 10.84 -10.53 -10.42
CA ASP A 311 10.47 -10.82 -9.01
C ASP A 311 9.23 -10.06 -8.51
N PHE A 312 8.30 -9.69 -9.40
CA PHE A 312 7.00 -9.17 -8.99
C PHE A 312 6.08 -10.24 -8.37
N ILE A 313 5.63 -10.02 -7.14
CA ILE A 313 4.28 -10.46 -6.78
C ILE A 313 3.37 -9.66 -7.71
N ALA A 314 3.01 -10.26 -8.83
CA ALA A 314 1.79 -9.87 -9.48
C ALA A 314 0.68 -10.17 -8.46
N ALA A 315 0.12 -9.11 -7.87
CA ALA A 315 -1.30 -9.13 -7.57
C ALA A 315 -1.96 -9.34 -8.94
N GLU A 316 -2.21 -10.61 -9.28
CA GLU A 316 -2.83 -11.06 -10.53
C GLU A 316 -2.27 -10.42 -11.82
N GLY A 317 -1.30 -11.10 -12.46
CA GLY A 317 -1.11 -11.02 -13.91
C GLY A 317 -0.13 -10.00 -14.48
N GLU A 318 1.14 -9.98 -14.08
CA GLU A 318 2.18 -9.23 -14.81
C GLU A 318 3.51 -10.01 -14.87
N GLN A 319 3.70 -10.79 -15.93
CA GLN A 319 5.03 -11.26 -16.37
C GLN A 319 5.75 -10.09 -17.07
N SER A 320 7.05 -10.22 -17.36
CA SER A 320 7.75 -9.31 -18.27
C SER A 320 7.11 -9.43 -19.66
N ILE A 321 6.08 -8.62 -19.91
CA ILE A 321 5.22 -8.72 -21.09
C ILE A 321 5.80 -7.81 -22.15
N ARG A 322 6.81 -8.31 -22.86
CA ARG A 322 7.18 -7.75 -24.15
C ARG A 322 6.45 -8.53 -25.23
N PRO A 323 5.58 -7.91 -26.05
CA PRO A 323 5.16 -8.52 -27.29
C PRO A 323 6.35 -8.50 -28.25
N THR A 324 7.03 -9.63 -28.41
CA THR A 324 8.21 -9.80 -29.29
C THR A 324 7.91 -9.60 -30.79
N LYS A 325 6.66 -9.28 -31.18
CA LYS A 325 6.20 -9.33 -32.57
C LYS A 325 5.66 -8.02 -33.15
N ASN A 326 5.23 -7.04 -32.35
CA ASN A 326 4.60 -5.84 -32.86
C ASN A 326 5.41 -4.60 -32.45
N ARG A 327 6.01 -3.94 -33.45
CA ARG A 327 7.00 -2.84 -33.30
C ARG A 327 6.38 -1.46 -33.00
N GLU A 328 5.10 -1.37 -32.67
CA GLU A 328 4.34 -0.14 -32.97
C GLU A 328 4.04 0.82 -31.81
N PRO A 329 4.05 0.43 -30.51
CA PRO A 329 4.13 1.44 -29.45
C PRO A 329 5.54 1.57 -28.85
N SER A 330 5.95 2.81 -28.57
CA SER A 330 7.08 3.07 -27.68
C SER A 330 6.82 2.46 -26.30
N TYR A 331 7.86 2.19 -25.51
CA TYR A 331 7.70 1.65 -24.16
C TYR A 331 6.80 2.53 -23.28
N PHE A 332 6.94 3.85 -23.42
CA PHE A 332 6.13 4.81 -22.70
C PHE A 332 4.65 4.66 -23.07
N HIS A 333 4.31 4.57 -24.36
CA HIS A 333 2.93 4.34 -24.80
C HIS A 333 2.41 2.99 -24.33
N PHE A 334 3.22 1.94 -24.43
CA PHE A 334 2.85 0.59 -24.02
C PHE A 334 2.45 0.55 -22.54
N PHE A 335 3.29 1.07 -21.64
CA PHE A 335 2.97 1.04 -20.22
C PHE A 335 1.83 1.97 -19.80
N THR A 336 1.59 3.05 -20.54
CA THR A 336 0.54 4.03 -20.18
C THR A 336 -0.85 3.64 -20.72
N LYS A 337 -0.93 3.00 -21.89
CA LYS A 337 -2.20 2.81 -22.64
C LYS A 337 -2.59 1.36 -22.92
N VAL A 338 -1.66 0.42 -22.83
CA VAL A 338 -1.90 -0.97 -23.20
C VAL A 338 -2.24 -1.81 -21.96
N ASP A 339 -3.31 -2.58 -22.04
CA ASP A 339 -3.60 -3.64 -21.06
C ASP A 339 -3.09 -4.98 -21.54
N TYR A 340 -2.30 -5.58 -20.66
CA TYR A 340 -1.60 -6.84 -20.85
C TYR A 340 -1.93 -7.86 -19.75
N SER A 341 -2.84 -7.53 -18.82
CA SER A 341 -3.14 -8.31 -17.60
C SER A 341 -3.73 -9.70 -17.86
N LYS A 342 -4.45 -9.88 -18.98
CA LYS A 342 -5.19 -11.12 -19.26
C LYS A 342 -4.41 -12.13 -20.10
N GLN A 343 -3.60 -11.67 -21.06
CA GLN A 343 -2.74 -12.51 -21.89
C GLN A 343 -1.55 -11.69 -22.46
N PRO A 344 -0.28 -12.09 -22.19
CA PRO A 344 0.90 -11.40 -22.71
C PRO A 344 0.96 -11.23 -24.23
N GLN A 345 0.32 -12.17 -24.95
CA GLN A 345 0.34 -12.23 -26.42
C GLN A 345 -0.90 -11.60 -27.08
N GLN A 346 -1.93 -11.23 -26.30
CA GLN A 346 -3.14 -10.59 -26.79
C GLN A 346 -3.40 -9.34 -25.95
N TRP A 347 -2.64 -8.29 -26.26
CA TRP A 347 -2.80 -7.00 -25.62
C TRP A 347 -3.85 -6.15 -26.34
N ARG A 348 -4.53 -5.28 -25.59
CA ARG A 348 -5.53 -4.34 -26.13
C ARG A 348 -5.23 -2.94 -25.65
N GLU A 349 -5.36 -1.97 -26.54
CA GLU A 349 -5.32 -0.55 -26.18
C GLU A 349 -6.64 -0.15 -25.54
N PHE A 350 -6.55 0.68 -24.49
CA PHE A 350 -7.70 1.37 -23.93
C PHE A 350 -7.63 2.87 -24.23
N PRO A 351 -7.95 3.29 -25.47
CA PRO A 351 -7.81 4.70 -25.87
C PRO A 351 -8.67 5.65 -25.01
N THR A 352 -9.78 5.17 -24.48
CA THR A 352 -10.70 5.95 -23.62
C THR A 352 -10.37 5.88 -22.13
N ALA A 353 -9.45 5.00 -21.71
CA ALA A 353 -9.02 4.95 -20.32
C ALA A 353 -7.99 6.05 -20.04
N SER A 354 -8.05 6.57 -18.81
CA SER A 354 -7.01 7.48 -18.36
C SER A 354 -5.68 6.77 -18.22
N ASP A 355 -4.62 7.49 -18.56
CA ASP A 355 -3.25 6.99 -18.63
C ASP A 355 -2.81 6.42 -17.28
N ARG A 356 -2.15 5.26 -17.32
CA ARG A 356 -1.45 4.73 -16.15
C ARG A 356 -0.27 5.65 -15.81
N ILE A 357 0.06 5.72 -14.53
CA ILE A 357 1.18 6.52 -14.04
C ILE A 357 2.37 5.58 -13.83
N LEU A 358 3.48 5.87 -14.48
CA LEU A 358 4.75 5.15 -14.34
C LEU A 358 5.54 5.61 -13.10
N ASN A 359 6.12 4.67 -12.37
CA ASN A 359 7.04 4.93 -11.28
C ASN A 359 8.40 4.34 -11.65
N TYR A 360 9.41 5.18 -11.88
CA TYR A 360 10.69 4.73 -12.42
C TYR A 360 11.68 4.36 -11.32
N PHE A 361 12.37 3.22 -11.49
CA PHE A 361 13.41 2.78 -10.57
C PHE A 361 14.61 2.14 -11.30
N PRO A 362 15.86 2.56 -11.06
CA PRO A 362 16.24 3.80 -10.40
C PRO A 362 16.00 5.00 -11.33
N ARG A 363 16.03 6.21 -10.76
CA ARG A 363 16.15 7.43 -11.55
C ARG A 363 17.63 7.80 -11.59
N TYR A 364 18.19 7.83 -12.78
CA TYR A 364 19.57 8.21 -13.00
C TYR A 364 19.72 9.74 -13.06
N GLY A 365 20.88 10.24 -12.66
CA GLY A 365 21.23 11.65 -12.79
C GLY A 365 21.14 12.10 -14.25
N GLN A 366 20.69 13.33 -14.48
CA GLN A 366 20.55 13.85 -15.84
C GLN A 366 21.89 13.83 -16.59
N TYR A 367 21.84 13.63 -17.90
CA TYR A 367 22.99 13.67 -18.81
C TYR A 367 24.08 12.61 -18.55
N ASN A 368 23.75 11.50 -17.89
CA ASN A 368 24.59 10.33 -17.86
C ASN A 368 24.14 9.26 -18.89
N GLU A 369 24.97 8.25 -19.09
CA GLU A 369 24.74 7.19 -20.08
C GLU A 369 23.46 6.40 -19.78
N ASP A 370 23.24 6.05 -18.51
CA ASP A 370 22.05 5.31 -18.08
C ASP A 370 20.75 6.12 -18.28
N PHE A 371 20.78 7.42 -17.99
CA PHE A 371 19.67 8.34 -18.22
C PHE A 371 19.32 8.43 -19.70
N ALA A 372 20.34 8.59 -20.55
CA ALA A 372 20.16 8.64 -22.00
C ALA A 372 19.57 7.33 -22.53
N CYS A 373 20.08 6.19 -22.05
CA CYS A 373 19.56 4.87 -22.35
C CYS A 373 18.07 4.72 -21.98
N VAL A 374 17.67 5.15 -20.76
CA VAL A 374 16.27 5.11 -20.32
C VAL A 374 15.38 6.01 -21.16
N LYS A 375 15.82 7.23 -21.47
CA LYS A 375 15.06 8.15 -22.32
C LYS A 375 14.86 7.58 -23.72
N LEU A 376 15.89 6.97 -24.30
CA LEU A 376 15.78 6.31 -25.59
C LEU A 376 14.84 5.10 -25.51
N MET A 377 14.99 4.26 -24.47
CA MET A 377 14.14 3.09 -24.23
C MET A 377 12.66 3.47 -24.17
N LEU A 378 12.31 4.53 -23.45
CA LEU A 378 10.93 4.96 -23.26
C LEU A 378 10.26 5.44 -24.55
N HIS A 379 11.00 6.14 -25.41
CA HIS A 379 10.41 6.84 -26.56
C HIS A 379 10.62 6.16 -27.91
N HIS A 380 11.60 5.26 -28.01
CA HIS A 380 11.92 4.57 -29.26
C HIS A 380 11.54 3.09 -29.20
N SER A 381 11.00 2.60 -30.32
CA SER A 381 10.71 1.19 -30.50
C SER A 381 12.03 0.42 -30.61
N HIS A 382 12.18 -0.61 -29.79
CA HIS A 382 13.37 -1.46 -29.77
C HIS A 382 12.98 -2.86 -29.32
N SER A 383 13.70 -3.87 -29.81
CA SER A 383 13.62 -5.27 -29.36
C SER A 383 14.79 -5.63 -28.46
N ARG A 384 15.92 -4.95 -28.62
CA ARG A 384 17.11 -5.05 -27.78
C ARG A 384 17.66 -3.67 -27.47
N PHE A 385 18.37 -3.54 -26.36
CA PHE A 385 18.91 -2.24 -25.95
C PHE A 385 19.95 -1.71 -26.92
N GLU A 386 20.70 -2.59 -27.59
CA GLU A 386 21.72 -2.18 -28.57
C GLU A 386 21.11 -1.48 -29.80
N GLU A 387 19.82 -1.69 -30.09
CA GLU A 387 19.11 -0.98 -31.17
C GLU A 387 18.92 0.51 -30.85
N LEU A 388 18.90 0.89 -29.57
CA LEU A 388 18.72 2.28 -29.14
C LEU A 388 19.92 3.17 -29.48
N LEU A 389 21.08 2.58 -29.79
CA LEU A 389 22.25 3.31 -30.28
C LEU A 389 22.08 3.80 -31.73
N THR A 390 21.03 3.35 -32.43
CA THR A 390 20.75 3.79 -33.81
C THR A 390 19.52 4.67 -33.84
N VAL A 391 19.68 5.92 -34.28
CA VAL A 391 18.60 6.92 -34.37
C VAL A 391 18.53 7.46 -35.79
N LYS A 392 17.43 7.19 -36.51
CA LYS A 392 17.22 7.56 -37.93
C LYS A 392 18.44 7.25 -38.82
N ASP A 393 18.83 5.98 -38.82
CA ASP A 393 19.91 5.41 -39.65
C ASP A 393 21.35 5.86 -39.32
N THR A 394 21.54 6.62 -38.24
CA THR A 394 22.86 6.93 -37.67
C THR A 394 23.10 6.11 -36.41
N THR A 395 24.20 5.37 -36.37
CA THR A 395 24.62 4.57 -35.20
C THR A 395 25.71 5.30 -34.42
N PHE A 396 25.57 5.30 -33.09
CA PHE A 396 26.48 5.97 -32.14
C PHE A 396 27.18 4.94 -31.25
N GLU A 397 28.31 5.33 -30.65
CA GLU A 397 29.04 4.46 -29.70
C GLU A 397 28.44 4.52 -28.29
N THR A 398 27.80 5.64 -27.94
CA THR A 398 27.19 5.87 -26.62
C THR A 398 25.71 6.23 -26.73
N TYR A 399 24.94 5.84 -25.72
CA TYR A 399 23.53 6.23 -25.58
C TYR A 399 23.40 7.73 -25.40
N LEU A 400 24.37 8.40 -24.77
CA LEU A 400 24.37 9.85 -24.59
C LEU A 400 24.38 10.58 -25.94
N GLU A 401 25.26 10.20 -26.87
CA GLU A 401 25.33 10.77 -28.21
C GLU A 401 24.04 10.49 -29.01
N ALA A 402 23.55 9.24 -28.95
CA ALA A 402 22.29 8.85 -29.58
C ALA A 402 21.10 9.67 -29.05
N TYR A 403 21.06 9.92 -27.75
CA TYR A 403 20.02 10.73 -27.11
C TYR A 403 20.10 12.21 -27.52
N GLN A 404 21.30 12.79 -27.53
CA GLN A 404 21.50 14.17 -27.99
C GLN A 404 21.06 14.34 -29.46
N HIS A 405 21.45 13.41 -30.33
CA HIS A 405 21.02 13.39 -31.72
C HIS A 405 19.49 13.22 -31.83
N SER A 406 18.90 12.31 -31.05
CA SER A 406 17.45 12.12 -30.99
C SER A 406 16.70 13.40 -30.63
N ARG A 407 17.20 14.21 -29.68
CA ARG A 407 16.56 15.48 -29.31
C ARG A 407 16.51 16.47 -30.47
N ILE A 408 17.60 16.59 -31.22
CA ILE A 408 17.69 17.47 -32.41
C ILE A 408 16.73 16.97 -33.49
N VAL A 409 16.80 15.68 -33.78
CA VAL A 409 16.10 15.03 -34.88
C VAL A 409 14.59 14.96 -34.68
N HIS A 410 14.15 14.87 -33.42
CA HIS A 410 12.73 14.84 -33.05
C HIS A 410 12.23 16.17 -32.46
N GLN A 411 13.06 17.23 -32.47
CA GLN A 411 12.72 18.57 -31.95
C GLN A 411 12.13 18.56 -30.54
N ASP A 412 12.60 17.67 -29.66
CA ASP A 412 12.07 17.45 -28.30
C ASP A 412 10.56 17.10 -28.22
N VAL A 413 9.94 16.61 -29.30
CA VAL A 413 8.50 16.27 -29.36
C VAL A 413 8.15 14.95 -28.63
N HIS A 414 8.99 14.46 -27.72
CA HIS A 414 8.67 13.27 -26.94
C HIS A 414 7.54 13.57 -25.93
N PRO A 415 6.57 12.65 -25.74
CA PRO A 415 5.57 12.78 -24.69
C PRO A 415 6.20 13.03 -23.32
N HIS A 416 5.52 13.82 -22.48
CA HIS A 416 6.02 14.13 -21.14
C HIS A 416 6.04 12.88 -20.26
N ASP A 417 7.24 12.37 -20.00
CA ASP A 417 7.45 11.15 -19.22
C ASP A 417 7.79 11.40 -17.75
N TYR A 418 7.96 12.67 -17.34
CA TYR A 418 8.36 13.12 -16.00
C TYR A 418 9.53 12.34 -15.37
N TYR A 419 10.34 11.65 -16.18
CA TYR A 419 11.52 10.91 -15.72
C TYR A 419 12.58 11.87 -15.19
N SER A 420 12.73 13.00 -15.88
CA SER A 420 13.67 14.08 -15.56
C SER A 420 13.20 15.00 -14.43
N SER A 421 11.97 14.83 -13.93
CA SER A 421 11.45 15.63 -12.81
C SER A 421 12.34 15.43 -11.57
N PRO A 422 12.66 16.51 -10.83
CA PRO A 422 13.51 16.42 -9.65
C PRO A 422 12.99 15.35 -8.69
N GLN A 423 13.89 14.48 -8.23
CA GLN A 423 13.56 13.63 -7.09
C GLN A 423 13.29 14.54 -5.90
N LEU A 424 12.21 14.25 -5.20
CA LEU A 424 11.99 14.84 -3.90
C LEU A 424 12.99 14.15 -2.98
N ILE A 425 14.12 14.82 -2.72
CA ILE A 425 15.05 14.41 -1.68
C ILE A 425 14.32 14.70 -0.36
N LEU A 426 13.59 13.71 0.09
CA LEU A 426 13.14 13.60 1.46
C LEU A 426 14.09 12.61 2.07
N GLU A 427 14.73 13.00 3.18
CA GLU A 427 15.63 12.14 3.96
C GLU A 427 15.15 10.70 3.89
N GLU A 428 15.96 9.87 3.25
CA GLU A 428 15.69 8.45 3.12
C GLU A 428 15.60 7.89 4.53
N GLU A 429 14.38 7.71 5.03
CA GLU A 429 14.08 7.00 6.28
C GLU A 429 14.33 5.48 6.09
N PHE A 430 15.50 5.14 5.52
CA PHE A 430 15.92 3.78 5.21
C PHE A 430 17.25 3.36 5.84
N GLU A 431 17.92 4.25 6.57
CA GLU A 431 18.85 3.86 7.63
C GLU A 431 18.52 4.69 8.89
N GLU A 432 17.72 4.13 9.80
CA GLU A 432 17.71 4.63 11.18
C GLU A 432 19.11 4.33 11.75
N ASP A 433 19.93 5.38 11.89
CA ASP A 433 21.18 5.30 12.64
C ASP A 433 20.84 4.91 14.10
N PRO A 434 21.38 3.80 14.64
CA PRO A 434 21.02 3.33 15.99
C PRO A 434 21.30 4.34 17.11
N ASP A 435 22.17 5.33 16.86
CA ASP A 435 22.60 6.32 17.86
C ASP A 435 21.81 7.64 17.79
N ASP A 436 20.87 7.82 16.84
CA ASP A 436 20.04 9.01 16.82
C ASP A 436 18.95 8.92 17.90
N LYS A 437 19.28 9.50 19.06
CA LYS A 437 18.33 9.86 20.08
C LYS A 437 17.65 11.14 19.62
N ASP A 438 16.56 11.00 18.88
CA ASP A 438 15.60 12.08 18.66
C ASP A 438 14.96 12.53 19.99
N GLU A 439 15.72 13.25 20.81
CA GLU A 439 15.14 14.32 21.61
C GLU A 439 14.82 15.43 20.62
N VAL A 440 13.58 15.48 20.13
CA VAL A 440 13.07 16.65 19.41
C VAL A 440 13.20 17.84 20.37
N PRO A 441 14.11 18.81 20.14
CA PRO A 441 14.16 19.99 20.98
C PRO A 441 12.86 20.76 20.70
N GLU A 442 12.16 21.16 21.75
CA GLU A 442 10.88 21.92 21.70
C GLU A 442 10.96 23.26 20.92
N GLN A 443 12.10 23.61 20.32
CA GLN A 443 12.40 24.93 19.74
C GLN A 443 12.12 25.09 18.23
N SER A 444 11.56 24.08 17.54
CA SER A 444 11.41 24.15 16.07
C SER A 444 10.27 25.06 15.55
N TRP A 445 9.35 25.54 16.38
CA TRP A 445 8.22 26.37 15.89
C TRP A 445 8.60 27.84 15.69
N GLU A 446 9.45 28.39 16.55
CA GLU A 446 9.82 29.80 16.58
C GLU A 446 10.77 30.19 15.44
N ALA A 447 11.66 29.26 15.05
CA ALA A 447 12.59 29.45 13.93
C ALA A 447 11.88 29.41 12.56
N LEU A 448 10.81 28.63 12.42
CA LEU A 448 10.00 28.56 11.20
C LEU A 448 9.13 29.81 11.01
N THR A 449 8.68 30.44 12.09
CA THR A 449 7.94 31.72 12.03
C THR A 449 8.81 32.92 11.63
N ALA A 450 10.13 32.85 11.82
CA ALA A 450 11.06 33.93 11.47
C ALA A 450 11.40 33.99 9.96
N GLY A 451 11.09 32.95 9.18
CA GLY A 451 11.41 32.83 7.75
C GLY A 451 10.25 33.15 6.79
N VAL A 452 9.08 33.53 7.30
CA VAL A 452 7.91 33.92 6.50
C VAL A 452 8.03 35.41 6.16
N PRO A 453 7.80 35.85 4.91
CA PRO A 453 7.73 37.28 4.58
C PRO A 453 6.73 37.97 5.51
N GLN A 454 7.17 39.01 6.22
CA GLN A 454 6.30 39.85 7.05
C GLN A 454 5.44 40.77 6.17
N ASP A 455 4.58 40.19 5.35
CA ASP A 455 3.42 40.93 4.86
C ASP A 455 2.36 40.82 5.96
N GLU A 456 2.05 41.95 6.61
CA GLU A 456 0.95 42.01 7.57
C GLU A 456 -0.35 41.66 6.83
N PRO A 457 -1.05 40.57 7.19
CA PRO A 457 -2.37 40.32 6.67
C PRO A 457 -3.32 41.42 7.17
N ASP A 458 -4.19 41.92 6.29
CA ASP A 458 -5.22 42.90 6.64
C ASP A 458 -5.93 42.46 7.94
N ALA A 459 -5.88 43.34 8.95
CA ALA A 459 -6.23 43.04 10.34
C ALA A 459 -7.72 42.63 10.57
N GLU A 460 -8.53 42.57 9.51
CA GLU A 460 -9.94 42.21 9.57
C GLU A 460 -10.22 40.70 9.37
N GLU A 461 -9.28 39.90 8.84
CA GLU A 461 -9.58 38.48 8.52
C GLU A 461 -9.18 37.45 9.61
N VAL A 462 -8.31 37.82 10.55
CA VAL A 462 -7.82 36.91 11.60
C VAL A 462 -8.84 36.67 12.74
N PRO A 463 -9.68 37.62 13.18
CA PRO A 463 -10.67 37.37 14.24
C PRO A 463 -11.87 36.49 13.83
N MET A 464 -12.02 36.16 12.54
CA MET A 464 -13.21 35.51 11.99
C MET A 464 -13.07 34.00 11.79
N LEU A 465 -11.88 33.44 11.97
CA LEU A 465 -11.66 31.99 11.96
C LEU A 465 -12.03 31.38 13.32
N GLY A 466 -13.32 31.10 13.50
CA GLY A 466 -13.89 30.44 14.68
C GLY A 466 -15.09 31.14 15.32
N ASN A 467 -15.45 32.34 14.83
CA ASN A 467 -16.55 33.17 15.36
C ASN A 467 -17.73 33.28 14.39
N ARG A 468 -18.02 32.26 13.56
CA ARG A 468 -19.19 32.34 12.68
C ARG A 468 -20.46 32.36 13.55
N PRO A 469 -21.54 33.05 13.14
CA PRO A 469 -22.78 33.09 13.92
C PRO A 469 -23.32 31.72 14.31
N ILE A 470 -23.05 30.68 13.53
CA ILE A 470 -23.42 29.29 13.84
C ILE A 470 -22.58 28.65 14.97
N ASP A 471 -21.34 29.10 15.14
CA ASP A 471 -20.40 28.65 16.16
C ASP A 471 -20.74 29.28 17.53
N LEU A 472 -21.35 30.47 17.55
CA LEU A 472 -21.76 31.20 18.77
C LEU A 472 -23.21 30.92 19.23
N THR A 473 -24.03 30.26 18.42
CA THR A 473 -25.43 29.94 18.78
C THR A 473 -25.58 28.70 19.68
N TYR A 474 -24.48 28.05 20.07
CA TYR A 474 -24.50 26.79 20.82
C TYR A 474 -23.67 26.79 22.12
N ASP A 475 -23.25 27.95 22.61
CA ASP A 475 -22.73 28.11 23.97
C ASP A 475 -23.81 28.56 24.96
#